data_AF-A9FSW5-F1
#
_entry.id   AF-A9FSW5-F1
#
_cell.length_a   1.000
_cell.length_b   1.000
_cell.length_c   1.000
_cell.angle_alpha   90.00
_cell.angle_beta   90.00
_cell.angle_gamma   90.00
#
_symmetry.space_group_name_H-M   'P 1'
#
loop_
_entity.id
_entity.type
_entity.pdbx_description
1 polymer ?
#
loop_
_entity_poly.entity_id
_entity_poly.type
_entity_poly.pdbx_seq_one_letter_code
_entity_poly.pdbx_strand_id
1 'polypeptide(L)' 'MPTYEFKCNDYGAEFEVVASLSEFERLKRERTVQCTACGRSNVEPEIVAFQVQTTRKSA' A
#
# COMPACT_ATOMS: atom_id res chain seq x y z
N MET A 1 -2.39 0.62 14.61
CA MET A 1 -2.29 1.46 13.40
C MET A 1 -2.15 0.50 12.23
N PRO A 2 -2.91 0.66 11.13
CA PRO A 2 -2.86 -0.27 10.00
C PRO A 2 -1.47 -0.24 9.33
N THR A 3 -1.00 -1.40 8.90
CA THR A 3 0.19 -1.58 8.06
C THR A 3 -0.25 -1.70 6.61
N TYR A 4 0.54 -1.11 5.71
CA TYR A 4 0.34 -1.19 4.27
C TYR A 4 1.57 -1.79 3.62
N GLU A 5 1.33 -2.71 2.70
CA GLU A 5 2.39 -3.39 1.96
C GLU A 5 2.70 -2.63 0.67
N PHE A 6 3.98 -2.42 0.41
CA PHE A 6 4.49 -1.81 -0.81
C PHE A 6 5.50 -2.75 -1.45
N LYS A 7 5.44 -2.84 -2.77
CA LYS A 7 6.34 -3.66 -3.59
C LYS A 7 7.16 -2.78 -4.49
N CYS A 8 8.48 -2.94 -4.47
CA CYS A 8 9.36 -2.31 -5.44
C CYS A 8 9.32 -3.06 -6.76
N ASN A 9 9.01 -2.37 -7.86
CA ASN A 9 8.92 -3.01 -9.18
C ASN A 9 10.30 -3.38 -9.77
N ASP A 10 11.38 -2.74 -9.31
CA ASP A 10 12.75 -3.00 -9.81
C ASP A 10 13.41 -4.24 -9.16
N TYR A 11 13.23 -4.41 -7.85
CA TYR A 11 13.88 -5.49 -7.09
C TYR A 11 12.90 -6.60 -6.68
N GLY A 12 11.58 -6.37 -6.82
CA GLY A 12 10.54 -7.25 -6.32
C GLY A 12 10.43 -7.30 -4.79
N ALA A 13 11.18 -6.45 -4.08
CA ALA A 13 11.19 -6.43 -2.61
C ALA A 13 9.90 -5.81 -2.05
N GLU A 14 9.30 -6.52 -1.10
CA GLU A 14 8.10 -6.13 -0.37
C GLU A 14 8.50 -5.53 0.99
N PHE A 15 7.81 -4.47 1.41
CA PHE A 15 8.04 -3.84 2.70
C PHE A 15 6.75 -3.22 3.27
N GLU A 16 6.67 -3.20 4.59
CA GLU A 16 5.51 -2.71 5.32
C GLU A 16 5.72 -1.27 5.79
N VAL A 17 4.71 -0.43 5.60
CA VAL A 17 4.68 0.95 6.08
C VAL A 17 3.46 1.12 6.99
N VAL A 18 3.71 1.55 8.22
CA VAL A 18 2.64 1.92 9.14
C VAL A 18 2.16 3.33 8.76
N ALA A 19 0.90 3.45 8.36
CA ALA A 19 0.29 4.73 8.01
C ALA A 19 -1.19 4.72 8.37
N SER A 20 -1.83 5.89 8.37
CA SER A 20 -3.30 5.98 8.33
C SER A 20 -3.80 5.88 6.89
N LEU A 21 -5.08 5.57 6.65
CA LEU A 21 -5.66 5.53 5.30
C LEU A 21 -5.39 6.82 4.50
N SER A 22 -5.58 7.97 5.14
CA SER A 22 -5.33 9.28 4.51
C SER A 22 -3.85 9.51 4.17
N GLU A 23 -2.94 9.00 4.99
CA GLU A 23 -1.50 9.06 4.74
C GLU A 23 -1.09 8.10 3.64
N PHE A 24 -1.62 6.87 3.63
CA PHE A 24 -1.42 5.90 2.57
C PHE A 24 -1.88 6.42 1.20
N GLU A 25 -3.07 7.03 1.13
CA GLU A 25 -3.55 7.66 -0.11
C GLU A 25 -2.64 8.80 -0.59
N ARG A 26 -2.10 9.59 0.34
CA ARG A 26 -1.11 10.64 0.03
C ARG A 26 0.19 10.03 -0.47
N LEU A 27 0.76 9.07 0.25
CA LEU A 27 1.98 8.35 -0.13
C LEU A 27 1.86 7.68 -1.50
N LYS A 28 0.68 7.12 -1.81
CA LYS A 28 0.36 6.55 -3.13
C LYS A 28 0.30 7.62 -4.23
N ARG A 29 -0.35 8.76 -3.99
CA ARG A 29 -0.44 9.87 -4.97
C ARG A 29 0.90 10.53 -5.21
N GLU A 30 1.61 10.83 -4.13
CA GLU A 30 2.84 11.62 -4.15
C GLU A 30 4.06 10.75 -4.45
N ARG A 31 3.93 9.42 -4.37
CA ARG A 31 4.98 8.45 -4.68
C ARG A 31 6.29 8.76 -3.94
N THR A 32 6.15 9.26 -2.71
CA THR A 32 7.24 9.69 -1.83
C THR A 32 7.89 8.52 -1.08
N VAL A 33 7.30 7.34 -1.15
CA VAL A 33 7.88 6.12 -0.59
C VAL A 33 9.07 5.70 -1.46
N GLN A 34 10.25 5.69 -0.86
CA GLN A 34 11.47 5.22 -1.49
C GLN A 34 11.79 3.83 -0.96
N CYS A 35 12.14 2.92 -1.87
CA CYS A 35 12.63 1.61 -1.46
C CYS A 35 14.05 1.77 -0.88
N THR A 36 14.26 1.22 0.32
CA THR A 36 15.54 1.30 1.05
C THR A 36 16.68 0.56 0.34
N ALA A 37 16.37 -0.42 -0.52
CA ALA A 37 17.36 -1.18 -1.25
C ALA A 37 17.85 -0.49 -2.54
N CYS A 38 17.00 0.29 -3.20
CA CYS A 38 17.29 0.84 -4.52
C CYS A 38 17.31 2.37 -4.61
N GLY A 39 16.78 3.06 -3.60
CA GLY A 39 16.65 4.51 -3.56
C GLY A 39 15.65 5.07 -4.60
N ARG A 40 14.94 4.22 -5.34
CA ARG A 40 13.94 4.65 -6.32
C ARG A 40 12.55 4.76 -5.68
N SER A 41 11.79 5.73 -6.16
CA SER A 41 10.36 5.90 -5.86
C SER A 41 9.46 4.97 -6.68
N ASN A 42 10.03 4.01 -7.42
CA ASN A 42 9.28 3.06 -8.23
C ASN A 42 8.69 1.92 -7.37
N VAL A 43 7.78 2.28 -6.47
CA VAL A 43 7.08 1.36 -5.57
C VAL A 43 5.59 1.42 -5.83
N GLU A 44 4.95 0.26 -5.87
CA GLU A 44 3.51 0.12 -6.02
C GLU A 44 2.93 -0.45 -4.71
N PRO A 45 1.84 0.14 -4.18
CA PRO A 45 1.18 -0.44 -3.02
C PRO A 45 0.50 -1.74 -3.41
N GLU A 46 0.73 -2.78 -2.64
CA GLU A 46 -0.06 -3.99 -2.74
C GLU A 46 -1.41 -3.72 -2.06
N ILE A 47 -2.50 -3.88 -2.82
CA ILE A 47 -3.82 -3.45 -2.37
C ILE A 47 -4.29 -4.44 -1.30
N VAL A 48 -4.07 -4.11 -0.02
CA VAL A 48 -4.78 -4.77 1.09
C VAL A 48 -6.23 -4.31 1.07
N ALA A 49 -7.01 -4.95 0.20
CA ALA A 49 -8.43 -4.75 0.14
C ALA A 49 -9.03 -5.31 1.43
N PHE A 50 -9.24 -4.44 2.41
CA PHE A 50 -10.18 -4.70 3.52
C PHE A 50 -11.60 -4.74 2.92
N GLN A 51 -11.88 -5.81 2.16
CA GLN A 51 -13.20 -6.07 1.63
C GLN A 51 -14.02 -6.66 2.76
N VAL A 52 -14.92 -5.87 3.34
CA VAL A 52 -15.96 -6.42 4.19
C VAL A 52 -16.95 -7.12 3.25
N GLN A 53 -16.91 -8.45 3.20
CA GLN A 53 -17.98 -9.22 2.56
C GLN A 53 -19.28 -8.93 3.32
N THR A 54 -20.11 -8.08 2.74
CA THR A 54 -21.48 -7.90 3.23
C THR A 54 -22.33 -8.99 2.61
N THR A 55 -23.09 -9.73 3.42
CA THR A 55 -24.12 -10.62 2.91
C THR A 55 -25.16 -9.76 2.20
N ARG A 56 -25.52 -10.15 0.97
CA ARG A 56 -26.55 -9.49 0.18
C ARG A 56 -27.83 -9.44 1.02
N LYS A 57 -28.33 -8.25 1.36
CA LYS A 57 -29.64 -8.10 2.01
C LYS A 57 -30.67 -8.84 1.16
N SER A 58 -31.31 -9.86 1.73
CA SER A 58 -32.47 -10.52 1.13
C SER A 58 -33.53 -9.46 0.85
N ALA A 59 -34.05 -9.48 -0.38
CA ALA A 59 -35.11 -8.61 -0.87
C ALA A 59 -36.41 -8.82 -0.10
#